data_AF-A0A843HL05-F1
#
_entry.id   AF-A0A843HL05-F1
#
_cell.length_a   1.000
_cell.length_b   1.000
_cell.length_c   1.000
_cell.angle_alpha   90.00
_cell.angle_beta   90.00
_cell.angle_gamma   90.00
#
_symmetry.space_group_name_H-M   'P 1'
#
loop_
_entity.id
_entity.type
_entity.pdbx_description
1 polymer ?
#
loop_
_entity_poly.entity_id
_entity_poly.type
_entity_poly.pdbx_seq_one_letter_code
_entity_poly.pdbx_strand_id
1 'polypeptide(L)'
;MARQPQITRTIQTTVAEILCVNTVDGITHTETVILPRLYKDDNHILKAAEKVLNLALSKPVHVVKAYIMKKRYGMSEQKFIENAEELPLLETVESEN
;
A
#
# COMPACT_ATOMS: atom_id res chain seq x y z
N MET A 1 27.63 -10.42 -15.21
CA MET A 1 26.49 -9.49 -15.22
C MET A 1 26.55 -8.66 -13.95
N ALA A 2 26.69 -7.33 -14.08
CA ALA A 2 26.71 -6.44 -12.92
C ALA A 2 25.32 -6.43 -12.25
N ARG A 3 25.28 -6.48 -10.91
CA ARG A 3 24.02 -6.42 -10.17
C ARG A 3 23.40 -5.04 -10.37
N GLN A 4 22.16 -4.99 -10.84
CA GLN A 4 21.43 -3.73 -10.93
C GLN A 4 21.24 -3.15 -9.52
N PRO A 5 21.52 -1.86 -9.31
CA PRO A 5 21.28 -1.23 -8.02
C PRO A 5 19.79 -1.27 -7.67
N GLN A 6 19.49 -1.46 -6.38
CA GLN A 6 18.13 -1.65 -5.86
C GLN A 6 17.89 -0.68 -4.70
N ILE A 7 16.75 0.00 -4.76
CA ILE A 7 16.22 0.74 -3.62
C ILE A 7 15.36 -0.23 -2.83
N THR A 8 15.66 -0.37 -1.53
CA THR A 8 14.88 -1.20 -0.62
C THR A 8 14.42 -0.42 0.59
N ARG A 9 13.19 -0.65 1.03
CA ARG A 9 12.64 -0.06 2.25
C ARG A 9 11.85 -1.10 3.02
N THR A 10 12.02 -1.09 4.34
CA THR A 10 11.20 -1.91 5.22
C THR A 10 10.02 -1.09 5.67
N ILE A 11 8.81 -1.62 5.50
CA ILE A 11 7.56 -0.93 5.83
C ILE A 11 6.76 -1.83 6.78
N GLN A 12 6.16 -1.23 7.80
CA GLN A 12 5.13 -1.88 8.60
C GLN A 12 3.77 -1.50 8.04
N THR A 13 3.00 -2.50 7.64
CA THR A 13 1.66 -2.35 7.07
C THR A 13 0.64 -3.09 7.92
N THR A 14 -0.60 -2.64 7.84
CA THR A 14 -1.74 -3.35 8.43
C THR A 14 -2.33 -4.25 7.35
N VAL A 15 -2.34 -5.56 7.60
CA VAL A 15 -3.06 -6.52 6.77
C VAL A 15 -4.38 -6.79 7.46
N ALA A 16 -5.47 -6.55 6.74
CA ALA A 16 -6.82 -6.74 7.25
C ALA A 16 -7.61 -7.66 6.32
N GLU A 17 -8.28 -8.62 6.92
CA GLU A 17 -9.30 -9.45 6.29
C GLU A 17 -10.65 -8.82 6.60
N ILE A 18 -11.34 -8.37 5.56
CA ILE A 18 -12.54 -7.53 5.67
C ILE A 18 -13.69 -8.25 5.01
N LEU A 19 -14.81 -8.33 5.73
CA LEU A 19 -16.09 -8.76 5.18
C LEU A 19 -16.68 -7.60 4.38
N CYS A 20 -16.87 -7.84 3.10
CA CYS A 20 -17.46 -6.92 2.15
C CYS A 20 -18.83 -7.43 1.70
N VAL A 21 -19.73 -6.52 1.36
CA VAL A 21 -21.04 -6.81 0.76
C VAL A 21 -21.07 -6.23 -0.63
N ASN A 22 -21.26 -7.07 -1.64
CA ASN A 22 -21.53 -6.64 -3.00
C ASN A 22 -22.97 -6.09 -3.08
N THR A 23 -23.11 -4.81 -3.39
CA THR A 23 -24.40 -4.10 -3.42
C THR A 23 -25.25 -4.40 -4.65
N VAL A 24 -24.68 -5.07 -5.66
CA VAL A 24 -25.40 -5.49 -6.87
C VAL A 24 -25.99 -6.87 -6.67
N ASP A 25 -25.16 -7.82 -6.25
CA ASP A 25 -25.55 -9.24 -6.16
C ASP A 25 -26.11 -9.62 -4.78
N GLY A 26 -25.93 -8.76 -3.76
CA GLY A 26 -26.35 -9.02 -2.39
C GLY A 26 -25.51 -10.09 -1.67
N ILE A 27 -24.37 -10.46 -2.25
CA ILE A 27 -23.49 -11.51 -1.75
C ILE A 27 -22.44 -10.88 -0.83
N THR A 28 -22.16 -11.57 0.28
CA THR A 28 -21.07 -11.23 1.18
C THR A 28 -19.83 -12.03 0.82
N HIS A 29 -18.68 -11.38 0.75
CA HIS A 29 -17.40 -12.03 0.50
C HIS A 29 -16.30 -11.40 1.33
N THR A 30 -15.23 -12.15 1.55
CA THR A 30 -14.10 -11.69 2.35
C THR A 30 -12.95 -11.28 1.45
N GLU A 31 -12.40 -10.09 1.66
CA GLU A 31 -11.22 -9.59 0.94
C GLU A 31 -10.07 -9.30 1.89
N THR A 32 -8.87 -9.68 1.48
CA THR A 32 -7.64 -9.31 2.19
C THR A 32 -7.05 -8.06 1.57
N VAL A 33 -6.90 -7.01 2.39
CA VAL A 33 -6.28 -5.74 1.98
C VAL A 33 -4.98 -5.49 2.72
N ILE A 34 -4.03 -4.88 2.03
CA ILE A 34 -2.78 -4.41 2.61
C ILE A 34 -2.84 -2.89 2.65
N LEU A 35 -3.01 -2.34 3.84
CA LEU A 35 -3.13 -0.91 4.06
C LEU A 35 -1.77 -0.32 4.44
N PRO A 36 -1.39 0.83 3.88
CA PRO A 36 -0.22 1.55 4.33
C PRO A 36 -0.48 2.06 5.76
N ARG A 37 0.59 2.11 6.57
CA ARG A 37 0.58 2.55 7.98
C ARG A 37 -0.08 1.56 8.95
N LEU A 38 -0.06 1.96 10.22
CA LEU A 38 -0.66 1.26 11.34
C LEU A 38 -1.95 1.98 11.73
N TYR A 39 -2.99 1.22 12.04
CA TYR A 39 -4.29 1.72 12.47
C TYR A 39 -4.56 1.30 13.92
N LYS A 40 -5.24 2.17 14.66
CA LYS A 40 -5.53 1.94 16.09
C LYS A 40 -6.77 1.09 16.31
N ASP A 41 -7.79 1.28 15.46
CA ASP A 41 -9.11 0.68 15.61
C ASP A 41 -9.67 0.25 14.26
N ASP A 42 -10.57 -0.73 14.27
CA ASP A 42 -11.21 -1.30 13.09
C ASP A 42 -11.96 -0.25 12.25
N ASN A 43 -12.55 0.75 12.89
CA ASN A 43 -13.21 1.86 12.19
C ASN A 43 -12.25 2.65 11.28
N HIS A 44 -10.99 2.80 11.70
CA HIS A 44 -9.97 3.46 10.90
C HIS A 44 -9.48 2.55 9.76
N ILE A 45 -9.44 1.23 10.00
CA ILE A 45 -9.12 0.21 8.99
C ILE A 45 -10.18 0.20 7.89
N LEU A 46 -11.47 0.19 8.24
CA LEU A 46 -12.57 0.19 7.27
C LEU A 46 -12.54 1.44 6.38
N LYS A 47 -12.39 2.63 6.96
CA LYS A 47 -12.28 3.88 6.18
C LYS A 47 -11.08 3.91 5.24
N ALA A 48 -9.97 3.30 5.65
CA ALA A 48 -8.78 3.20 4.79
C ALA A 48 -8.98 2.15 3.70
N ALA A 49 -9.64 1.03 4.02
CA ALA A 49 -10.01 0.00 3.07
C ALA A 49 -10.96 0.52 2.00
N GLU A 50 -11.96 1.33 2.35
CA GLU A 50 -12.87 1.99 1.40
C GLU A 50 -12.14 2.84 0.35
N LYS A 51 -10.99 3.43 0.69
CA LYS A 51 -10.20 4.24 -0.25
C LYS A 51 -9.34 3.40 -1.19
N VAL A 52 -8.89 2.23 -0.71
CA VAL A 52 -8.01 1.33 -1.47
C VAL A 52 -8.83 0.43 -2.36
N LEU A 53 -9.90 -0.11 -1.80
CA LEU A 53 -10.92 -0.85 -2.50
C LEU A 53 -11.80 0.17 -3.22
N ASN A 54 -11.38 0.59 -4.41
CA ASN A 54 -12.17 1.44 -5.32
C ASN A 54 -13.45 0.69 -5.76
N LEU A 55 -14.40 0.59 -4.85
CA LEU A 55 -15.55 -0.27 -4.99
C LEU A 55 -16.80 0.60 -5.12
N ALA A 56 -17.15 0.93 -6.36
CA ALA A 56 -18.50 1.41 -6.64
C ALA A 56 -19.57 0.40 -6.20
N LEU A 57 -19.21 -0.89 -6.10
CA LEU A 57 -20.17 -2.01 -5.98
C LEU A 57 -19.96 -2.90 -4.75
N SER A 58 -18.97 -2.66 -3.90
CA SER A 58 -18.73 -3.50 -2.72
C SER A 58 -18.35 -2.66 -1.51
N LYS A 59 -19.05 -2.88 -0.40
CA LYS A 59 -18.92 -2.07 0.81
C LYS A 59 -18.26 -2.89 1.90
N PRO A 60 -17.14 -2.43 2.49
CA PRO A 60 -16.55 -3.09 3.64
C PRO A 60 -17.44 -2.85 4.87
N VAL A 61 -17.82 -3.91 5.57
CA VAL A 61 -18.79 -3.86 6.68
C VAL A 61 -18.14 -4.20 8.01
N HIS A 62 -17.21 -5.16 8.02
CA HIS A 62 -16.61 -5.63 9.25
C HIS A 62 -15.18 -6.12 9.04
N VAL A 63 -14.31 -5.90 10.03
CA VAL A 63 -12.95 -6.45 10.05
C VAL A 63 -13.02 -7.82 10.71
N VAL A 64 -12.79 -8.88 9.94
CA VAL A 64 -12.73 -10.26 10.45
C VAL A 64 -11.46 -10.46 11.26
N LYS A 65 -10.34 -9.94 10.76
CA LYS A 65 -9.03 -10.04 11.39
C LYS A 65 -8.13 -8.93 10.90
N ALA A 66 -7.31 -8.37 11.78
CA ALA A 66 -6.22 -7.48 11.41
C ALA A 66 -4.93 -7.87 12.11
N TYR A 67 -3.81 -7.71 11.41
CA TYR A 67 -2.48 -7.90 11.98
C TYR A 67 -1.45 -6.97 11.33
N ILE A 68 -0.37 -6.72 12.05
CA ILE A 68 0.75 -5.90 11.56
C ILE A 68 1.76 -6.80 10.88
N MET A 69 2.07 -6.48 9.62
CA MET A 69 3.10 -7.16 8.84
C MET A 69 4.29 -6.22 8.62
N LYS A 70 5.49 -6.65 9.03
CA LYS A 70 6.74 -5.97 8.70
C LYS A 70 7.37 -6.64 7.49
N LYS A 71 7.34 -5.97 6.33
CA LYS A 71 7.84 -6.53 5.06
C LYS A 71 8.85 -5.59 4.40
N ARG A 72 9.88 -6.19 3.76
CA ARG A 72 10.85 -5.47 2.94
C ARG A 72 10.36 -5.44 1.50
N TYR A 73 10.30 -4.24 0.93
CA TYR A 73 9.99 -4.01 -0.47
C TYR A 73 11.23 -3.49 -1.18
N GLY A 74 11.34 -3.76 -2.47
CA GLY A 74 12.43 -3.25 -3.30
C GLY A 74 12.01 -3.04 -4.75
N MET A 75 12.71 -2.14 -5.43
CA MET A 75 12.61 -1.89 -6.87
C MET A 75 13.94 -1.37 -7.41
N SER A 76 14.13 -1.39 -8.74
CA SER A 76 15.28 -0.75 -9.37
C SER A 76 15.25 0.77 -9.20
N GLU A 77 16.43 1.40 -9.20
CA GLU A 77 16.55 2.87 -9.16
C GLU A 77 15.80 3.53 -10.31
N GLN A 78 15.90 2.96 -11.52
CA GLN A 78 15.17 3.45 -12.69
C GLN A 78 13.65 3.50 -12.44
N LYS A 79 13.07 2.42 -11.90
CA LYS A 79 11.63 2.36 -11.62
C LYS A 79 11.23 3.34 -10.53
N PHE A 80 12.12 3.61 -9.57
CA PHE A 80 11.87 4.61 -8.55
C PHE A 80 11.82 6.01 -9.15
N ILE A 81 12.81 6.39 -9.96
CA ILE A 81 12.88 7.69 -10.63
C ILE A 81 11.64 7.94 -11.50
N GLU A 82 11.19 6.93 -12.26
CA GLU A 82 10.02 7.05 -13.15
C GLU A 82 8.67 7.24 -12.42
N ASN A 83 8.54 6.75 -11.18
CA ASN A 83 7.26 6.74 -10.47
C ASN A 83 7.23 7.65 -9.24
N ALA A 84 8.37 8.18 -8.82
CA ALA A 84 8.46 9.08 -7.68
C ALA A 84 8.07 10.51 -8.07
N GLU A 85 7.51 11.24 -7.11
CA GLU A 85 7.36 12.68 -7.21
C GLU A 85 8.72 13.32 -6.90
N GLU A 86 9.25 14.11 -7.85
CA GLU A 86 10.52 14.80 -7.67
C GLU A 86 10.40 15.84 -6.55
N LEU A 87 11.32 15.75 -5.58
CA LEU A 87 11.48 16.73 -4.53
C LEU A 87 12.48 17.81 -4.96
N PRO A 88 12.48 18.98 -4.29
CA PRO A 88 13.43 20.04 -4.61
C PRO A 88 14.88 19.52 -4.65
N LEU A 89 15.62 20.00 -5.65
CA LEU A 89 17.03 19.69 -5.81
C LEU A 89 17.80 20.05 -4.53
N LEU A 90 18.60 19.10 -4.03
CA LEU A 90 19.45 19.33 -2.88
C LEU A 90 20.78 19.95 -3.31
N GLU A 91 21.51 19.30 -4.23
CA GLU A 91 22.81 19.76 -4.73
C GLU A 91 23.01 19.32 -6.18
N THR A 92 23.70 20.14 -6.97
CA THR A 92 24.25 19.78 -8.29
C THR A 92 25.76 19.76 -8.20
N VAL A 93 26.35 18.59 -8.42
CA VAL A 93 27.79 18.44 -8.61
C VAL A 93 28.01 18.27 -10.11
N GLU A 94 28.53 19.29 -10.76
CA GLU A 94 28.99 19.19 -12.14
C GLU A 94 30.30 18.38 -12.13
N SER A 95 30.37 17.32 -12.93
CA SER A 95 31.62 16.60 -13.14
C SER A 95 32.56 17.49 -13.94
N GLU A 96 33.65 17.94 -13.32
CA GLU A 96 34.78 18.50 -14.05
C GLU A 96 35.31 17.41 -15.00
N ASN A 97 35.30 17.72 -16.30
CA ASN A 97 35.87 16.85 -17.35
C ASN A 97 37.38 16.64 -17.15
#